data_AF-A0A7Y2VFF9-F1
#
_entry.id   AF-A0A7Y2VFF9-F1
#
_cell.length_a   1.000
_cell.length_b   1.000
_cell.length_c   1.000
_cell.angle_alpha   90.00
_cell.angle_beta   90.00
_cell.angle_gamma   90.00
#
_symmetry.space_group_name_H-M   'P 1'
#
loop_
_entity.id
_entity.type
_entity.pdbx_description
1 polymer ?
#
loop_
_entity_poly.entity_id
_entity_poly.type
_entity_poly.pdbx_seq_one_letter_code
_entity_poly.pdbx_strand_id
1 'polypeptide(L)'
;MAKKKKRSRAASAKKGFSFTLSTQNKIILGSLLILFSIALFFSFASFYFTWQADQSLLTEFADRNEQAENLLNKFGASVSHFFMYKGFGLASFILPFLLCLTGLYLFLGLEKKGLLSKWIWGLVFLIWTSIALGFFAFEQPLLGGLVGYEMNDFLQDYTGKIGVFLLLLFVLTVILVRLFRFSPQGMADFLRNKVKSVKTEFKQSKQGDTIILEPEKEEVQPIPDPYTHKEDIPVIKQEINTTNGELPATEPPADTDIQMEVEAVQEEKEETDILADKLVEDFGEFDPTLELGNYKF
;
A
#
# COMPACT_ATOMS: atom_id res chain seq x y z
N MET A 1 -21.78 79.42 31.97
CA MET A 1 -22.49 78.12 31.91
C MET A 1 -21.54 77.06 31.34
N ALA A 2 -21.00 76.17 32.16
CA ALA A 2 -20.06 75.14 31.72
C ALA A 2 -20.81 73.87 31.28
N LYS A 3 -20.69 73.48 30.01
CA LYS A 3 -21.29 72.24 29.46
C LYS A 3 -20.65 71.00 30.11
N LYS A 4 -21.43 70.25 30.88
CA LYS A 4 -21.05 68.93 31.42
C LYS A 4 -20.81 67.94 30.28
N LYS A 5 -19.56 67.46 30.16
CA LYS A 5 -19.17 66.40 29.23
C LYS A 5 -19.81 65.07 29.66
N LYS A 6 -20.70 64.52 28.83
CA LYS A 6 -21.31 63.19 29.02
C LYS A 6 -20.18 62.14 29.01
N ARG A 7 -19.94 61.47 30.14
CA ARG A 7 -19.10 60.26 30.20
C ARG A 7 -19.85 59.15 29.47
N SER A 8 -19.30 58.67 28.36
CA SER A 8 -19.77 57.46 27.68
C SER A 8 -19.55 56.26 28.61
N ARG A 9 -20.62 55.53 28.90
CA ARG A 9 -20.57 54.25 29.63
C ARG A 9 -19.74 53.28 28.78
N ALA A 10 -18.63 52.78 29.32
CA ALA A 10 -17.88 51.70 28.68
C ALA A 10 -18.80 50.48 28.55
N ALA A 11 -18.99 50.01 27.32
CA ALA A 11 -19.73 48.78 27.07
C ALA A 11 -18.99 47.62 27.74
N SER A 12 -19.70 46.93 28.64
CA SER A 12 -19.19 45.73 29.31
C SER A 12 -18.93 44.67 28.23
N ALA A 13 -17.65 44.37 28.00
CA ALA A 13 -17.24 43.26 27.15
C ALA A 13 -17.79 41.97 27.77
N LYS A 14 -18.78 41.34 27.12
CA LYS A 14 -19.28 40.03 27.53
C LYS A 14 -18.10 39.08 27.56
N LYS A 15 -17.76 38.59 28.75
CA LYS A 15 -16.75 37.56 28.98
C LYS A 15 -17.11 36.37 28.09
N GLY A 16 -16.27 36.10 27.09
CA GLY A 16 -16.43 34.94 26.21
C GLY A 16 -16.50 33.68 27.07
N PHE A 17 -17.43 32.79 26.70
CA PHE A 17 -17.63 31.52 27.37
C PHE A 17 -16.34 30.69 27.23
N SER A 18 -15.50 30.64 28.27
CA SER A 18 -14.29 29.83 28.24
C SER A 18 -14.67 28.38 28.54
N PHE A 19 -14.84 27.57 27.50
CA PHE A 19 -14.96 26.12 27.61
C PHE A 19 -13.60 25.52 28.03
N THR A 20 -13.27 25.60 29.32
CA THR A 20 -12.14 24.88 29.88
C THR A 20 -12.64 23.55 30.43
N LEU A 21 -12.21 22.45 29.82
CA LEU A 21 -12.53 21.11 30.32
C LEU A 21 -11.98 20.91 31.74
N SER A 22 -12.76 20.27 32.61
CA SER A 22 -12.31 19.84 33.94
C SER A 22 -11.18 18.81 33.81
N THR A 23 -10.34 18.68 34.84
CA THR A 23 -9.25 17.68 34.84
C THR A 23 -9.77 16.25 34.68
N GLN A 24 -10.90 15.93 35.33
CA GLN A 24 -11.56 14.63 35.18
C GLN A 24 -12.02 14.39 33.74
N ASN A 25 -12.66 15.38 33.11
CA ASN A 25 -13.13 15.25 31.72
C ASN A 25 -11.96 15.12 30.73
N LYS A 26 -10.82 15.76 31.01
CA LYS A 26 -9.59 15.56 30.22
C LYS A 26 -9.12 14.11 30.33
N ILE A 27 -9.04 13.55 31.53
CA ILE A 27 -8.61 12.17 31.74
C ILE A 27 -9.55 11.20 31.00
N ILE A 28 -10.86 11.37 31.14
CA ILE A 28 -11.89 10.52 30.48
C ILE A 28 -11.78 10.63 28.95
N LEU A 29 -11.68 11.84 28.41
CA LEU A 29 -11.54 12.03 26.96
C LEU A 29 -10.20 11.49 26.45
N GLY A 30 -9.14 11.57 27.28
CA GLY A 30 -7.81 11.07 26.94
C GLY A 30 -7.78 9.56 26.85
N SER A 31 -8.33 8.86 27.84
CA SER A 31 -8.45 7.41 27.82
C SER A 31 -9.34 6.93 26.68
N LEU A 32 -10.46 7.62 26.40
CA LEU A 32 -11.31 7.33 25.26
C LEU A 32 -10.55 7.44 23.93
N LEU A 33 -9.76 8.51 23.72
CA LEU A 33 -8.96 8.68 22.51
C LEU A 33 -7.90 7.58 22.33
N ILE A 34 -7.26 7.14 23.43
CA ILE A 34 -6.27 6.06 23.39
C ILE A 34 -6.94 4.75 22.96
N LEU A 35 -8.05 4.38 23.60
CA LEU A 35 -8.79 3.16 23.26
C LEU A 35 -9.31 3.22 21.82
N PHE A 36 -9.86 4.36 21.41
CA PHE A 36 -10.34 4.57 20.04
C PHE A 36 -9.21 4.47 19.02
N SER A 37 -8.03 5.01 19.32
CA SER A 37 -6.86 4.85 18.46
C SER A 37 -6.43 3.40 18.31
N ILE A 38 -6.41 2.62 19.40
CA ILE A 38 -6.03 1.21 19.34
C ILE A 38 -7.04 0.42 18.50
N ALA A 39 -8.33 0.69 18.72
CA ALA A 39 -9.42 0.17 17.91
C ALA A 39 -9.23 0.47 16.41
N LEU A 40 -8.93 1.73 16.05
CA LEU A 40 -8.65 2.10 14.66
C LEU A 40 -7.42 1.39 14.09
N PHE A 41 -6.36 1.24 14.88
CA PHE A 41 -5.15 0.55 14.43
C PHE A 41 -5.45 -0.91 14.05
N PHE A 42 -6.17 -1.65 14.91
CA PHE A 42 -6.56 -3.03 14.61
C PHE A 42 -7.57 -3.12 13.47
N SER A 43 -8.50 -2.16 13.39
CA SER A 43 -9.43 -2.04 12.28
C SER A 43 -8.71 -1.90 10.94
N PHE A 44 -7.71 -1.01 10.88
CA PHE A 44 -6.91 -0.77 9.68
C PHE A 44 -6.03 -1.97 9.34
N ALA A 45 -5.39 -2.59 10.35
CA ALA A 45 -4.58 -3.79 10.16
C ALA A 45 -5.41 -4.96 9.62
N SER A 46 -6.62 -5.15 10.14
CA SER A 46 -7.57 -6.14 9.63
C SER A 46 -7.96 -5.86 8.19
N PHE A 47 -8.36 -4.61 7.91
CA PHE A 47 -8.85 -4.20 6.60
C PHE A 47 -7.81 -4.39 5.51
N TYR A 48 -6.53 -4.19 5.80
CA TYR A 48 -5.46 -4.43 4.83
C TYR A 48 -5.52 -5.82 4.19
N PHE A 49 -5.96 -6.85 4.94
CA PHE A 49 -6.13 -8.21 4.44
C PHE A 49 -7.55 -8.50 3.93
N THR A 50 -8.58 -7.87 4.51
CA THR A 50 -10.00 -8.16 4.25
C THR A 50 -10.69 -7.17 3.31
N TRP A 51 -9.98 -6.18 2.75
CA TRP A 51 -10.59 -5.05 2.04
C TRP A 51 -11.49 -5.44 0.86
N GLN A 52 -11.17 -6.52 0.13
CA GLN A 52 -11.94 -7.00 -1.02
C GLN A 52 -13.30 -7.57 -0.57
N ALA A 53 -13.28 -8.44 0.46
CA ALA A 53 -14.48 -9.02 1.04
C ALA A 53 -15.34 -7.98 1.76
N ASP A 54 -14.71 -7.02 2.44
CA ASP A 54 -15.43 -5.94 3.13
C ASP A 54 -16.07 -4.93 2.15
N GLN A 55 -15.61 -4.84 0.89
CA GLN A 55 -16.14 -3.91 -0.10
C GLN A 55 -17.52 -4.31 -0.63
N SER A 56 -17.75 -5.60 -0.88
CA SER A 56 -19.06 -6.12 -1.32
C SER A 56 -20.13 -5.98 -0.22
N LEU A 57 -19.73 -5.98 1.06
CA LEU A 57 -20.64 -5.84 2.20
C LEU A 57 -21.10 -4.39 2.46
N LEU A 58 -20.50 -3.39 1.79
CA LEU A 58 -20.89 -1.99 1.97
C LEU A 58 -22.26 -1.66 1.38
N THR A 59 -22.71 -2.41 0.37
CA THR A 59 -24.07 -2.30 -0.18
C THR A 59 -25.12 -2.91 0.75
N GLU A 60 -24.71 -3.81 1.64
CA GLU A 60 -25.57 -4.56 2.58
C GLU A 60 -25.37 -4.11 4.04
N PHE A 61 -24.95 -2.85 4.23
CA PHE A 61 -24.68 -2.30 5.56
C PHE A 61 -25.90 -2.35 6.50
N ALA A 62 -27.11 -2.26 5.93
CA ALA A 62 -28.37 -2.29 6.68
C ALA A 62 -28.82 -3.70 7.08
N ASP A 63 -28.32 -4.75 6.41
CA ASP A 63 -28.60 -6.13 6.82
C ASP A 63 -27.83 -6.43 8.11
N ARG A 64 -28.45 -7.11 9.07
CA ARG A 64 -27.78 -7.50 10.32
C ARG A 64 -27.18 -8.90 10.26
N ASN A 65 -27.57 -9.70 9.28
CA ASN A 65 -27.15 -11.09 9.15
C ASN A 65 -25.76 -11.18 8.50
N GLU A 66 -25.45 -10.24 7.63
CA GLU A 66 -24.12 -10.12 7.03
C GLU A 66 -23.10 -9.60 8.05
N GLN A 67 -21.96 -10.28 8.17
CA GLN A 67 -20.88 -9.90 9.09
C GLN A 67 -19.65 -9.50 8.29
N ALA A 68 -19.05 -8.35 8.63
CA ALA A 68 -17.77 -7.98 8.03
C ALA A 68 -16.63 -8.76 8.68
N GLU A 69 -15.62 -9.13 7.89
CA GLU A 69 -14.45 -9.87 8.40
C GLU A 69 -13.51 -8.98 9.23
N ASN A 70 -13.69 -7.66 9.15
CA ASN A 70 -12.93 -6.72 9.95
C ASN A 70 -13.03 -7.03 11.46
N LEU A 71 -11.91 -6.90 12.19
CA LEU A 71 -11.86 -7.07 13.65
C LEU A 71 -12.88 -6.21 14.43
N LEU A 72 -13.29 -5.05 13.89
CA LEU A 72 -14.30 -4.17 14.46
C LEU A 72 -15.67 -4.28 13.75
N ASN A 73 -15.88 -5.39 13.05
CA ASN A 73 -17.09 -5.70 12.28
C ASN A 73 -17.44 -4.55 11.29
N LYS A 74 -18.71 -4.36 10.93
CA LYS A 74 -19.15 -3.35 9.93
C LYS A 74 -18.66 -1.94 10.23
N PHE A 75 -18.60 -1.55 11.50
CA PHE A 75 -18.09 -0.23 11.88
C PHE A 75 -16.62 -0.09 11.49
N GLY A 76 -15.80 -1.08 11.84
CA GLY A 76 -14.40 -1.13 11.46
C GLY A 76 -14.19 -1.14 9.95
N ALA A 77 -14.91 -2.01 9.24
CA ALA A 77 -14.87 -2.09 7.78
C ALA A 77 -15.19 -0.74 7.12
N SER A 78 -16.26 -0.06 7.55
CA SER A 78 -16.66 1.24 7.00
C SER A 78 -15.63 2.34 7.26
N VAL A 79 -15.13 2.43 8.50
CA VAL A 79 -14.12 3.43 8.87
C VAL A 79 -12.80 3.17 8.14
N SER A 80 -12.38 1.91 8.05
CA SER A 80 -11.16 1.52 7.34
C SER A 80 -11.28 1.74 5.84
N HIS A 81 -12.42 1.40 5.24
CA HIS A 81 -12.68 1.69 3.83
C HIS A 81 -12.63 3.20 3.54
N PHE A 82 -13.18 4.04 4.43
CA PHE A 82 -13.08 5.49 4.28
C PHE A 82 -11.64 6.01 4.34
N PHE A 83 -10.87 5.61 5.37
CA PHE A 83 -9.52 6.15 5.57
C PHE A 83 -8.45 5.49 4.72
N MET A 84 -8.51 4.17 4.52
CA MET A 84 -7.50 3.41 3.79
C MET A 84 -7.83 3.36 2.30
N TYR A 85 -8.98 2.81 1.92
CA TYR A 85 -9.31 2.64 0.50
C TYR A 85 -9.59 3.98 -0.19
N LYS A 86 -10.60 4.74 0.30
CA LYS A 86 -10.94 6.06 -0.27
C LYS A 86 -9.99 7.18 0.12
N GLY A 87 -9.21 6.99 1.18
CA GLY A 87 -8.28 7.98 1.70
C GLY A 87 -6.85 7.73 1.25
N PHE A 88 -5.97 7.50 2.22
CA PHE A 88 -4.52 7.60 2.10
C PHE A 88 -3.80 6.24 2.18
N GLY A 89 -4.53 5.14 2.05
CA GLY A 89 -3.96 3.78 2.05
C GLY A 89 -3.23 3.46 3.35
N LEU A 90 -1.99 2.97 3.21
CA LEU A 90 -1.15 2.60 4.34
C LEU A 90 -0.69 3.82 5.16
N ALA A 91 -0.68 5.02 4.57
CA ALA A 91 -0.34 6.24 5.31
C ALA A 91 -1.38 6.59 6.39
N SER A 92 -2.60 6.05 6.30
CA SER A 92 -3.67 6.28 7.28
C SER A 92 -3.35 5.78 8.70
N PHE A 93 -2.39 4.86 8.86
CA PHE A 93 -1.89 4.43 10.18
C PHE A 93 -1.27 5.56 11.01
N ILE A 94 -0.88 6.67 10.37
CA ILE A 94 -0.40 7.88 11.07
C ILE A 94 -1.53 8.50 11.90
N LEU A 95 -2.79 8.41 11.47
CA LEU A 95 -3.93 9.01 12.18
C LEU A 95 -4.18 8.37 13.55
N PRO A 96 -4.28 7.03 13.69
CA PRO A 96 -4.27 6.37 14.99
C PRO A 96 -3.09 6.83 15.85
N PHE A 97 -1.86 6.81 15.33
CA PHE A 97 -0.70 7.24 16.11
C PHE A 97 -0.83 8.66 16.68
N LEU A 98 -1.27 9.63 15.87
CA LEU A 98 -1.51 11.01 16.31
C LEU A 98 -2.66 11.14 17.32
N LEU A 99 -3.72 10.34 17.15
CA LEU A 99 -4.83 10.26 18.09
C LEU A 99 -4.39 9.68 19.44
N CYS A 100 -3.63 8.57 19.44
CA CYS A 100 -3.05 7.98 20.63
C CYS A 100 -2.17 8.99 21.36
N LEU A 101 -1.29 9.69 20.64
CA LEU A 101 -0.44 10.72 21.22
C LEU A 101 -1.27 11.84 21.86
N THR A 102 -2.33 12.30 21.18
CA THR A 102 -3.23 13.32 21.72
C THR A 102 -3.96 12.84 22.97
N GLY A 103 -4.43 11.59 22.96
CA GLY A 103 -5.05 10.94 24.11
C GLY A 103 -4.11 10.85 25.30
N LEU A 104 -2.84 10.48 25.07
CA LEU A 104 -1.80 10.40 26.09
C LEU A 104 -1.50 11.78 26.71
N TYR A 105 -1.38 12.82 25.89
CA TYR A 105 -1.20 14.19 26.38
C TYR A 105 -2.36 14.63 27.28
N LEU A 106 -3.59 14.24 26.93
CA LEU A 106 -4.77 14.62 27.68
C LEU A 106 -4.92 13.81 28.98
N PHE A 107 -4.65 12.51 28.92
CA PHE A 107 -4.70 11.58 30.04
C PHE A 107 -3.66 11.91 31.11
N LEU A 108 -2.42 12.19 30.71
CA LEU A 108 -1.33 12.55 31.61
C LEU A 108 -1.35 14.03 32.02
N GLY A 109 -2.27 14.84 31.48
CA GLY A 109 -2.36 16.27 31.77
C GLY A 109 -1.14 17.08 31.31
N LEU A 110 -0.42 16.61 30.28
CA LEU A 110 0.77 17.26 29.76
C LEU A 110 0.44 18.59 29.07
N GLU A 111 1.41 19.49 29.04
CA GLU A 111 1.30 20.73 28.27
C GLU A 111 1.14 20.42 26.79
N LYS A 112 0.08 20.93 26.15
CA LYS A 112 -0.20 20.71 24.72
C LYS A 112 0.73 21.50 23.79
N LYS A 113 1.79 22.11 24.32
CA LYS A 113 2.74 22.92 23.56
C LYS A 113 3.45 22.04 22.54
N GLY A 114 3.35 22.41 21.26
CA GLY A 114 3.93 21.66 20.16
C GLY A 114 3.08 20.49 19.65
N LEU A 115 1.95 20.14 20.27
CA LEU A 115 1.07 19.07 19.79
C LEU A 115 0.51 19.41 18.39
N LEU A 116 0.11 20.66 18.17
CA LEU A 116 -0.34 21.13 16.86
C LEU A 116 0.75 20.99 15.79
N SER A 117 2.02 21.26 16.14
CA SER A 117 3.14 21.06 15.22
C SER A 117 3.28 19.60 14.82
N LYS A 118 3.14 18.67 15.78
CA LYS A 118 3.17 17.21 15.51
C LYS A 118 2.02 16.78 14.58
N TRP A 119 0.82 17.33 14.77
CA TRP A 119 -0.31 17.08 13.86
C TRP A 119 -0.05 17.61 12.46
N ILE A 120 0.42 18.85 12.32
CA ILE A 120 0.74 19.44 11.02
C ILE A 120 1.78 18.59 10.28
N TRP A 121 2.90 18.27 10.94
CA TRP A 121 3.95 17.44 10.34
C TRP A 121 3.49 16.01 10.07
N GLY A 122 2.67 15.43 10.95
CA GLY A 122 2.09 14.11 10.74
C GLY A 122 1.14 14.06 9.54
N LEU A 123 0.31 15.09 9.34
CA LEU A 123 -0.57 15.20 8.16
C LEU A 123 0.22 15.44 6.87
N VAL A 124 1.26 16.29 6.91
CA VAL A 124 2.18 16.45 5.77
C VAL A 124 2.85 15.13 5.42
N PHE A 125 3.34 14.38 6.41
CA PHE A 125 3.95 13.07 6.21
C PHE A 125 2.96 12.03 5.70
N LEU A 126 1.70 12.08 6.15
CA LEU A 126 0.61 11.24 5.66
C LEU A 126 0.31 11.48 4.18
N ILE A 127 0.14 12.74 3.77
CA ILE A 127 -0.13 13.08 2.37
C ILE A 127 1.06 12.67 1.50
N TRP A 128 2.28 13.02 1.91
CA TRP A 128 3.48 12.68 1.15
C TRP A 128 3.64 11.17 0.99
N THR A 129 3.46 10.39 2.07
CA THR A 129 3.58 8.92 2.03
C THR A 129 2.52 8.30 1.14
N SER A 130 1.28 8.80 1.19
CA SER A 130 0.19 8.32 0.32
C SER A 130 0.48 8.54 -1.16
N ILE A 131 0.92 9.75 -1.55
CA ILE A 131 1.29 10.04 -2.94
C ILE A 131 2.54 9.24 -3.36
N ALA A 132 3.54 9.13 -2.49
CA ALA A 132 4.74 8.34 -2.77
C ALA A 132 4.41 6.86 -3.00
N LEU A 133 3.54 6.26 -2.18
CA LEU A 133 3.06 4.89 -2.39
C LEU A 133 2.21 4.78 -3.67
N GLY A 134 1.40 5.77 -4.00
CA GLY A 134 0.71 5.84 -5.29
C GLY A 134 1.64 5.88 -6.50
N PHE A 135 2.83 6.48 -6.36
CA PHE A 135 3.86 6.52 -7.40
C PHE A 135 4.63 5.20 -7.54
N PHE A 136 5.08 4.62 -6.42
CA PHE A 136 5.93 3.43 -6.44
C PHE A 136 5.15 2.10 -6.53
N ALA A 137 3.91 2.07 -6.06
CA ALA A 137 3.07 0.87 -6.01
C ALA A 137 1.82 1.02 -6.89
N PHE A 138 2.04 1.34 -8.17
CA PHE A 138 0.94 1.52 -9.14
C PHE A 138 0.05 0.27 -9.27
N GLU A 139 0.63 -0.93 -9.21
CA GLU A 139 -0.09 -2.21 -9.28
C GLU A 139 -0.89 -2.53 -8.01
N GLN A 140 -0.66 -1.79 -6.91
CA GLN A 140 -1.35 -1.97 -5.64
C GLN A 140 -1.94 -0.64 -5.15
N PRO A 141 -3.03 -0.13 -5.78
CA PRO A 141 -3.60 1.18 -5.47
C PRO A 141 -3.98 1.35 -3.99
N LEU A 142 -4.30 0.26 -3.29
CA LEU A 142 -4.60 0.28 -1.86
C LEU A 142 -3.44 0.82 -1.01
N LEU A 143 -2.18 0.62 -1.41
CA LEU A 143 -1.02 1.11 -0.65
C LEU A 143 -0.99 2.64 -0.58
N GLY A 144 -1.23 3.31 -1.71
CA GLY A 144 -1.38 4.77 -1.78
C GLY A 144 -2.75 5.26 -1.33
N GLY A 145 -3.76 4.39 -1.38
CA GLY A 145 -5.17 4.76 -1.32
C GLY A 145 -5.61 5.54 -2.57
N LEU A 146 -6.91 5.75 -2.71
CA LEU A 146 -7.47 6.48 -3.84
C LEU A 146 -6.86 7.89 -3.97
N VAL A 147 -6.66 8.61 -2.85
CA VAL A 147 -6.06 9.95 -2.91
C VAL A 147 -4.62 9.89 -3.41
N GLY A 148 -3.82 8.92 -2.94
CA GLY A 148 -2.43 8.79 -3.36
C GLY A 148 -2.29 8.41 -4.83
N TYR A 149 -3.13 7.47 -5.28
CA TYR A 149 -3.18 7.03 -6.67
C TYR A 149 -3.59 8.15 -7.62
N GLU A 150 -4.75 8.78 -7.39
CA GLU A 150 -5.30 9.83 -8.25
C GLU A 150 -4.43 11.09 -8.28
N MET A 151 -3.90 11.51 -7.12
CA MET A 151 -2.99 12.65 -7.09
C MET A 151 -1.70 12.33 -7.83
N ASN A 152 -1.18 11.11 -7.70
CA ASN A 152 0.01 10.71 -8.43
C ASN A 152 -0.22 10.67 -9.95
N ASP A 153 -1.36 10.12 -10.39
CA ASP A 153 -1.76 10.09 -11.80
C ASP A 153 -1.88 11.51 -12.37
N PHE A 154 -2.63 12.37 -11.67
CA PHE A 154 -2.73 13.80 -11.98
C PHE A 154 -1.35 14.46 -12.07
N LEU A 155 -0.46 14.26 -11.09
CA LEU A 155 0.88 14.87 -11.11
C LEU A 155 1.73 14.40 -12.32
N GLN A 156 1.58 13.14 -12.72
CA GLN A 156 2.28 12.56 -13.87
C GLN A 156 1.80 13.16 -15.19
N ASP A 157 0.52 13.47 -15.34
CA ASP A 157 -0.02 14.09 -16.55
C ASP A 157 0.61 15.46 -16.85
N TYR A 158 0.86 16.27 -15.81
CA TYR A 158 1.43 17.61 -15.99
C TYR A 158 2.95 17.63 -16.04
N THR A 159 3.62 16.78 -15.25
CA THR A 159 5.07 16.89 -15.03
C THR A 159 5.87 15.73 -15.63
N GLY A 160 5.18 14.63 -15.97
CA GLY A 160 5.79 13.35 -16.34
C GLY A 160 6.37 12.59 -15.13
N LYS A 161 6.59 11.29 -15.32
CA LYS A 161 7.13 10.37 -14.28
C LYS A 161 8.40 10.88 -13.58
N ILE A 162 9.36 11.38 -14.36
CA ILE A 162 10.63 11.87 -13.82
C ILE A 162 10.44 13.12 -12.95
N GLY A 163 9.49 13.98 -13.34
CA GLY A 163 9.17 15.20 -12.61
C GLY A 163 8.53 14.91 -11.26
N VAL A 164 7.59 13.96 -11.22
CA VAL A 164 6.95 13.51 -9.97
C VAL A 164 7.98 12.87 -9.04
N PHE A 165 8.87 12.02 -9.57
CA PHE A 165 9.96 11.43 -8.78
C PHE A 165 10.86 12.50 -8.14
N LEU A 166 11.30 13.49 -8.92
CA LEU A 166 12.13 14.60 -8.41
C LEU A 166 11.38 15.45 -7.38
N LEU A 167 10.09 15.71 -7.59
CA LEU A 167 9.23 16.42 -6.65
C LEU A 167 9.12 15.65 -5.32
N LEU A 168 8.83 14.35 -5.37
CA LEU A 168 8.74 13.51 -4.18
C LEU A 168 10.06 13.48 -3.41
N LEU A 169 11.19 13.37 -4.11
CA LEU A 169 12.52 13.40 -3.51
C LEU A 169 12.86 14.75 -2.88
N PHE A 170 12.47 15.85 -3.52
CA PHE A 170 12.65 17.20 -2.97
C PHE A 170 11.83 17.39 -1.69
N VAL A 171 10.55 17.02 -1.70
CA VAL A 171 9.68 17.12 -0.51
C VAL A 171 10.20 16.22 0.61
N LEU A 172 10.66 15.01 0.30
CA LEU A 172 11.30 14.11 1.27
C LEU A 172 12.51 14.79 1.94
N THR A 173 13.36 15.44 1.14
CA THR A 173 14.53 16.17 1.65
C THR A 173 14.11 17.28 2.63
N VAL A 174 13.07 18.05 2.30
CA VAL A 174 12.51 19.08 3.19
C VAL A 174 12.01 18.46 4.50
N ILE A 175 11.29 17.33 4.43
CA ILE A 175 10.80 16.61 5.61
C ILE A 175 11.98 16.13 6.47
N LEU A 176 13.00 15.50 5.90
CA LEU A 176 14.18 15.04 6.63
C LEU A 176 14.90 16.19 7.36
N VAL A 177 15.12 17.30 6.67
CA VAL A 177 15.81 18.46 7.25
C VAL A 177 14.97 19.13 8.35
N ARG A 178 13.67 19.34 8.13
CA ARG A 178 12.82 20.08 9.09
C ARG A 178 12.33 19.23 10.25
N LEU A 179 11.90 18.00 9.98
CA LEU A 179 11.32 17.12 11.00
C LEU A 179 12.39 16.35 11.77
N PHE A 180 13.31 15.69 11.06
CA PHE A 180 14.36 14.86 11.66
C PHE A 180 15.63 15.63 12.00
N ARG A 181 15.67 16.95 11.72
CA ARG A 181 16.87 17.79 11.86
C ARG A 181 18.08 17.13 11.17
N PHE A 182 17.82 16.44 10.06
CA PHE A 182 18.81 15.65 9.36
C PHE A 182 19.94 16.58 8.89
N SER A 183 21.11 16.43 9.50
CA SER A 183 22.32 17.14 9.11
C SER A 183 23.31 16.14 8.52
N PRO A 184 23.96 16.47 7.38
CA PRO A 184 24.98 15.60 6.80
C PRO A 184 26.10 15.25 7.80
N GLN A 185 26.42 16.19 8.71
CA GLN A 185 27.41 16.01 9.78
C GLN A 185 26.94 15.00 10.82
N GLY A 186 25.69 15.08 11.28
CA GLY A 186 25.13 14.15 12.26
C GLY A 186 25.08 12.71 11.74
N MET A 187 24.70 12.50 10.47
CA MET A 187 24.69 11.16 9.87
C MET A 187 26.12 10.62 9.71
N ALA A 188 27.07 11.45 9.27
CA ALA A 188 28.47 11.07 9.16
C ALA A 188 29.05 10.66 10.53
N ASP A 189 28.69 11.36 11.60
CA ASP A 189 29.11 11.01 12.97
C ASP A 189 28.44 9.72 13.47
N PHE A 190 27.16 9.51 13.21
CA PHE A 190 26.46 8.25 13.53
C PHE A 190 27.07 7.05 12.78
N LEU A 191 27.33 7.17 11.47
CA LEU A 191 28.00 6.11 10.70
C LEU A 191 29.43 5.88 11.16
N ARG A 192 30.21 6.94 11.40
CA ARG A 192 31.58 6.81 11.94
C ARG A 192 31.56 6.08 13.28
N ASN A 193 30.61 6.39 14.16
CA ASN A 193 30.49 5.75 15.46
C ASN A 193 30.03 4.29 15.36
N LYS A 194 29.09 3.95 14.46
CA LYS A 194 28.69 2.57 14.18
C LYS A 194 29.83 1.75 13.55
N VAL A 195 30.56 2.32 12.60
CA VAL A 195 31.72 1.67 11.97
C VAL A 195 32.85 1.49 12.98
N LYS A 196 33.07 2.47 13.87
CA LYS A 196 34.02 2.34 14.99
C LYS A 196 33.58 1.27 15.98
N SER A 197 32.31 1.22 16.40
CA SER A 197 31.82 0.21 17.33
C SER A 197 31.91 -1.20 16.75
N VAL A 198 31.51 -1.39 15.49
CA VAL A 198 31.64 -2.68 14.79
C VAL A 198 33.10 -3.08 14.65
N LYS A 199 34.02 -2.15 14.32
CA LYS A 199 35.46 -2.45 14.28
C LYS A 199 36.05 -2.75 15.66
N THR A 200 35.54 -2.13 16.72
CA THR A 200 35.98 -2.40 18.10
C THR A 200 35.48 -3.77 18.56
N GLU A 201 34.24 -4.14 18.28
CA GLU A 201 33.68 -5.48 18.53
C GLU A 201 34.42 -6.55 17.72
N PHE A 202 34.73 -6.28 16.44
CA PHE A 202 35.55 -7.19 15.62
C PHE A 202 37.00 -7.31 16.10
N LYS A 203 37.57 -6.24 16.69
CA LYS A 203 38.91 -6.28 17.29
C LYS A 203 38.92 -7.01 18.63
N GLN A 204 37.88 -6.84 19.45
CA GLN A 204 37.70 -7.60 20.69
C GLN A 204 37.46 -9.09 20.40
N SER A 205 36.74 -9.41 19.32
CA SER A 205 36.54 -10.79 18.85
C SER A 205 37.80 -11.42 18.21
N LYS A 206 38.82 -10.64 17.86
CA LYS A 206 40.12 -11.12 17.33
C LYS A 206 41.21 -11.25 18.39
N GLN A 207 40.87 -11.07 19.67
CA GLN A 207 41.80 -11.27 20.79
C GLN A 207 41.57 -12.59 21.54
N GLY A 208 40.80 -13.51 20.96
CA GLY A 208 40.76 -14.93 21.30
C GLY A 208 41.08 -15.74 20.04
N ASP A 209 42.06 -16.62 20.16
CA ASP A 209 42.54 -17.60 19.18
C ASP A 209 43.18 -17.07 17.88
N THR A 210 44.48 -16.85 17.98
CA THR A 210 45.39 -17.05 16.84
C THR A 210 45.48 -18.56 16.60
N ILE A 211 44.65 -19.10 15.71
CA ILE A 211 44.87 -20.43 15.15
C ILE A 211 45.85 -20.25 14.00
N ILE A 212 47.10 -20.68 14.23
CA ILE A 212 48.08 -20.93 13.18
C ILE A 212 47.50 -22.07 12.33
N LEU A 213 47.13 -21.77 11.09
CA LEU A 213 46.75 -22.79 10.12
C LEU A 213 48.03 -23.33 9.48
N GLU A 214 48.55 -24.42 10.05
CA GLU A 214 49.40 -25.36 9.33
C GLU A 214 48.56 -25.93 8.16
N PRO A 215 49.06 -25.96 6.91
CA PRO A 215 48.30 -26.55 5.80
C PRO A 215 48.36 -28.08 5.90
N GLU A 216 47.37 -28.67 6.53
CA GLU A 216 47.12 -30.11 6.46
C GLU A 216 46.57 -30.44 5.06
N LYS A 217 47.29 -31.30 4.34
CA LYS A 217 46.86 -31.87 3.06
C LYS A 217 45.74 -32.87 3.34
N GLU A 218 44.49 -32.44 3.17
CA GLU A 218 43.37 -33.36 3.02
C GLU A 218 43.01 -33.55 1.55
N GLU A 219 42.91 -34.82 1.17
CA GLU A 219 42.57 -35.30 -0.16
C GLU A 219 41.16 -34.89 -0.56
N VAL A 220 41.06 -34.22 -1.70
CA VAL A 220 39.79 -33.84 -2.32
C VAL A 220 39.12 -35.10 -2.88
N GLN A 221 38.08 -35.60 -2.22
CA GLN A 221 37.13 -36.52 -2.86
C GLN A 221 36.25 -35.73 -3.85
N PRO A 222 36.13 -36.15 -5.12
CA PRO A 222 35.34 -35.45 -6.10
C PRO A 222 33.84 -35.68 -5.83
N ILE A 223 33.12 -34.58 -5.59
CA ILE A 223 31.65 -34.56 -5.62
C ILE A 223 31.24 -34.69 -7.11
N PRO A 224 30.42 -35.70 -7.50
CA PRO A 224 30.03 -35.85 -8.88
C PRO A 224 29.10 -34.71 -9.33
N ASP A 225 29.47 -34.09 -10.45
CA ASP A 225 28.73 -33.04 -11.16
C ASP A 225 27.44 -33.62 -11.79
N PRO A 226 26.24 -33.12 -11.46
CA PRO A 226 24.98 -33.67 -11.97
C PRO A 226 24.69 -33.32 -13.44
N TYR A 227 25.58 -32.62 -14.16
CA TYR A 227 25.33 -32.17 -15.54
C TYR A 227 26.29 -32.75 -16.61
N THR A 228 26.63 -34.04 -16.54
CA THR A 228 27.55 -34.69 -17.52
C THR A 228 26.86 -35.58 -18.56
N HIS A 229 25.62 -35.33 -18.95
CA HIS A 229 24.96 -36.05 -20.05
C HIS A 229 24.42 -35.08 -21.10
N LYS A 230 25.33 -34.40 -21.82
CA LYS A 230 25.00 -33.66 -23.05
C LYS A 230 25.29 -34.44 -24.33
N GLU A 231 25.88 -35.63 -24.25
CA GLU A 231 26.30 -36.38 -25.46
C GLU A 231 25.42 -37.59 -25.82
N ASP A 232 24.44 -37.96 -24.98
CA ASP A 232 23.56 -39.12 -25.23
C ASP A 232 22.10 -38.73 -25.55
N ILE A 233 21.89 -37.65 -26.31
CA ILE A 233 20.56 -37.31 -26.84
C ILE A 233 20.45 -37.91 -28.24
N PRO A 234 19.62 -38.95 -28.48
CA PRO A 234 19.39 -39.44 -29.83
C PRO A 234 18.70 -38.36 -30.66
N VAL A 235 19.29 -38.01 -31.80
CA VAL A 235 18.72 -37.05 -32.75
C VAL A 235 17.45 -37.65 -33.36
N ILE A 236 16.28 -37.11 -32.99
CA ILE A 236 15.00 -37.46 -33.61
C ILE A 236 14.97 -36.83 -35.01
N LYS A 237 15.08 -37.67 -36.05
CA LYS A 237 14.72 -37.27 -37.41
C LYS A 237 13.20 -37.12 -37.49
N GLN A 238 12.72 -35.91 -37.75
CA GLN A 238 11.34 -35.69 -38.16
C GLN A 238 11.19 -36.15 -39.61
N GLU A 239 10.60 -37.34 -39.80
CA GLU A 239 9.91 -37.66 -41.05
C GLU A 239 8.44 -37.32 -40.88
N ILE A 240 7.99 -36.41 -41.74
CA ILE A 240 6.61 -35.99 -41.92
C ILE A 240 5.89 -37.17 -42.58
N ASN A 241 4.78 -37.65 -42.02
CA ASN A 241 3.73 -38.29 -42.82
C ASN A 241 2.36 -38.18 -42.12
N THR A 242 1.45 -37.58 -42.89
CA THR A 242 0.01 -37.48 -42.76
C THR A 242 -0.67 -38.82 -42.49
N THR A 243 -1.80 -38.82 -41.77
CA THR A 243 -3.08 -39.52 -42.09
C THR A 243 -3.77 -40.13 -40.85
N ASN A 244 -4.98 -39.62 -40.59
CA ASN A 244 -6.23 -40.21 -40.09
C ASN A 244 -6.20 -41.39 -39.09
N GLY A 245 -7.01 -41.24 -38.03
CA GLY A 245 -8.03 -42.23 -37.70
C GLY A 245 -7.82 -43.09 -36.45
N GLU A 246 -8.83 -43.01 -35.59
CA GLU A 246 -9.33 -44.02 -34.65
C GLU A 246 -8.76 -44.17 -33.22
N LEU A 247 -9.73 -44.12 -32.29
CA LEU A 247 -9.65 -44.40 -30.86
C LEU A 247 -9.25 -45.87 -30.60
N PRO A 248 -8.74 -46.16 -29.39
CA PRO A 248 -9.39 -47.23 -28.64
C PRO A 248 -9.64 -46.91 -27.16
N ALA A 249 -10.75 -47.47 -26.71
CA ALA A 249 -11.35 -47.39 -25.38
C ALA A 249 -10.49 -48.01 -24.27
N THR A 250 -10.71 -47.55 -23.03
CA THR A 250 -10.42 -48.33 -21.83
C THR A 250 -11.49 -48.05 -20.77
N GLU A 251 -12.13 -49.12 -20.29
CA GLU A 251 -13.13 -49.18 -19.23
C GLU A 251 -12.51 -49.11 -17.81
N PRO A 252 -13.31 -48.85 -16.74
CA PRO A 252 -12.91 -48.09 -15.56
C PRO A 252 -12.70 -48.95 -14.29
N PRO A 253 -12.27 -48.34 -13.17
CA PRO A 253 -12.68 -48.78 -11.84
C PRO A 253 -13.63 -47.78 -11.15
N ALA A 254 -14.73 -48.36 -10.64
CA ALA A 254 -15.66 -47.88 -9.62
C ALA A 254 -14.94 -47.47 -8.31
N ASP A 255 -15.43 -46.67 -7.37
CA ASP A 255 -16.71 -46.00 -7.04
C ASP A 255 -16.35 -44.83 -6.11
N THR A 256 -16.89 -43.63 -6.31
CA THR A 256 -17.38 -42.77 -5.22
C THR A 256 -18.38 -41.77 -5.80
N ASP A 257 -19.59 -41.85 -5.27
CA ASP A 257 -20.79 -41.11 -5.62
C ASP A 257 -20.64 -39.61 -5.32
N ILE A 258 -20.51 -38.78 -6.36
CA ILE A 258 -20.69 -37.32 -6.27
C ILE A 258 -21.44 -36.87 -7.52
N GLN A 259 -22.70 -36.47 -7.35
CA GLN A 259 -23.47 -35.79 -8.39
C GLN A 259 -22.86 -34.40 -8.61
N MET A 260 -22.08 -34.25 -9.68
CA MET A 260 -21.59 -32.96 -10.18
C MET A 260 -22.41 -32.60 -11.42
N GLU A 261 -23.35 -31.68 -11.24
CA GLU A 261 -24.01 -31.00 -12.35
C GLU A 261 -23.00 -30.03 -12.96
N VAL A 262 -22.45 -30.41 -14.12
CA VAL A 262 -21.54 -29.56 -14.89
C VAL A 262 -22.40 -28.62 -15.72
N GLU A 263 -22.62 -27.42 -15.21
CA GLU A 263 -23.09 -26.31 -16.02
C GLU A 263 -21.96 -25.95 -17.00
N ALA A 264 -22.23 -26.05 -18.30
CA ALA A 264 -21.25 -25.75 -19.33
C ALA A 264 -20.81 -24.29 -19.19
N VAL A 265 -19.56 -24.09 -18.77
CA VAL A 265 -18.90 -22.78 -18.79
C VAL A 265 -18.98 -22.25 -20.22
N GLN A 266 -19.74 -21.18 -20.41
CA GLN A 266 -19.65 -20.40 -21.64
C GLN A 266 -18.27 -19.75 -21.63
N GLU A 267 -17.42 -20.11 -22.60
CA GLU A 267 -16.21 -19.34 -22.90
C GLU A 267 -16.64 -17.91 -23.26
N GLU A 268 -16.37 -16.96 -22.36
CA GLU A 268 -16.50 -15.55 -22.66
C GLU A 268 -15.45 -15.20 -23.72
N LYS A 269 -15.89 -14.87 -24.94
CA LYS A 269 -15.01 -14.37 -26.01
C LYS A 269 -14.32 -13.08 -25.55
N GLU A 270 -13.03 -12.94 -25.84
CA GLU A 270 -12.26 -11.73 -25.52
C GLU A 270 -12.87 -10.48 -26.19
N GLU A 271 -12.74 -9.30 -25.56
CA GLU A 271 -13.33 -8.04 -26.05
C GLU A 271 -12.91 -7.68 -27.49
N THR A 272 -11.74 -8.14 -27.90
CA THR A 272 -11.18 -7.98 -29.25
C THR A 272 -11.97 -8.75 -30.31
N ASP A 273 -12.41 -9.97 -29.99
CA ASP A 273 -13.22 -10.79 -30.88
C ASP A 273 -14.65 -10.23 -31.02
N ILE A 274 -15.21 -9.66 -29.94
CA ILE A 274 -16.52 -9.00 -29.97
C ILE A 274 -16.49 -7.76 -30.87
N LEU A 275 -15.41 -6.98 -30.79
CA LEU A 275 -15.21 -5.82 -31.66
C LEU A 275 -15.02 -6.23 -33.13
N ALA A 276 -14.24 -7.28 -33.38
CA ALA A 276 -14.03 -7.81 -34.73
C ALA A 276 -15.33 -8.34 -35.35
N ASP A 277 -16.09 -9.15 -34.61
CA ASP A 277 -17.39 -9.68 -35.05
C ASP A 277 -18.37 -8.54 -35.39
N LYS A 278 -18.41 -7.48 -34.57
CA LYS A 278 -19.25 -6.30 -34.81
C LYS A 278 -18.81 -5.49 -36.04
N LEU A 279 -17.51 -5.34 -36.28
CA LEU A 279 -17.00 -4.63 -37.45
C LEU A 279 -17.35 -5.37 -38.75
N VAL A 280 -17.29 -6.71 -38.74
CA VAL A 280 -17.68 -7.53 -39.89
C VAL A 280 -19.19 -7.48 -40.12
N GLU A 281 -20.00 -7.41 -39.06
CA GLU A 281 -21.45 -7.25 -39.17
C GLU A 281 -21.84 -5.87 -39.75
N ASP A 282 -21.19 -4.80 -39.29
CA ASP A 282 -21.50 -3.42 -39.70
C ASP A 282 -20.97 -3.07 -41.10
N PHE A 283 -19.80 -3.60 -41.49
CA PHE A 283 -19.10 -3.20 -42.73
C PHE A 283 -18.93 -4.33 -43.76
N GLY A 284 -19.31 -5.56 -43.41
CA GLY A 284 -19.07 -6.75 -44.24
C GLY A 284 -17.60 -7.16 -44.28
N GLU A 285 -17.32 -8.31 -44.90
CA GLU A 285 -15.94 -8.73 -45.17
C GLU A 285 -15.28 -7.76 -46.17
N PHE A 286 -14.06 -7.32 -45.85
CA PHE A 286 -13.31 -6.42 -46.71
C PHE A 286 -13.02 -7.07 -48.06
N ASP A 287 -13.59 -6.54 -49.15
CA ASP A 287 -13.32 -6.96 -50.53
C ASP A 287 -12.31 -6.01 -51.19
N PRO A 288 -11.04 -6.44 -51.40
CA PRO A 288 -10.00 -5.59 -51.97
C PRO A 288 -10.24 -5.22 -53.44
N THR A 289 -11.09 -5.96 -54.16
CA THR A 289 -11.26 -5.77 -55.62
C THR A 289 -12.09 -4.52 -55.97
N LEU A 290 -12.98 -4.09 -55.07
CA LEU A 290 -13.78 -2.88 -55.22
C LEU A 290 -12.94 -1.60 -55.10
N GLU A 291 -11.90 -1.60 -54.26
CA GLU A 291 -11.04 -0.44 -54.06
C GLU A 291 -10.08 -0.21 -55.23
N LEU A 292 -9.62 -1.27 -55.90
CA LEU A 292 -8.76 -1.15 -57.09
C LEU A 292 -9.47 -0.47 -58.27
N GLY A 293 -10.81 -0.58 -58.37
CA GLY A 293 -11.58 0.08 -59.44
C GLY A 293 -11.60 1.61 -59.35
N ASN A 294 -11.36 2.17 -58.16
CA ASN A 294 -11.32 3.62 -57.90
C ASN A 294 -9.89 4.20 -57.95
N TYR A 295 -8.87 3.35 -58.16
CA TYR A 295 -7.49 3.80 -58.26
C TYR A 295 -7.24 4.49 -59.60
N LYS A 296 -7.03 5.81 -59.57
CA LYS A 296 -6.56 6.59 -60.72
C LYS A 296 -5.07 6.86 -60.60
N PHE A 297 -4.32 6.53 -61.65
CA PHE A 297 -2.92 6.90 -61.81
C PHE A 297 -2.74 8.40 -62.07
#